data_AF-A0A7X8V749-F1
#
_entry.id   AF-A0A7X8V749-F1
#
_cell.length_a   1.000
_cell.length_b   1.000
_cell.length_c   1.000
_cell.angle_alpha   90.00
_cell.angle_beta   90.00
_cell.angle_gamma   90.00
#
_symmetry.space_group_name_H-M   'P 1'
#
loop_
_entity.id
_entity.type
_entity.pdbx_description
1 polymer ?
#
loop_
_entity_poly.entity_id
_entity_poly.type
_entity_poly.pdbx_seq_one_letter_code
_entity_poly.pdbx_strand_id
1 'polypeptide(L)'
;MTFYNGVGGDGASYPDYTSVSITCNSNYDEEHPAGTPLNDIIICEYCSSYLYVIGGYADESLLDVKTKPLLEVTADDLAMLGRLNFFFTQNPDTPGRHDITVSVTTDDGRTFTATCTMDFSE
;
A
#
# COMPACT_ATOMS: atom_id res chain seq x y z
N MET A 1 14.92 -13.26 -8.87
CA MET A 1 13.72 -13.00 -9.67
C MET A 1 12.80 -12.21 -8.78
N THR A 2 12.73 -10.90 -8.97
CA THR A 2 11.95 -10.00 -8.10
C THR A 2 10.53 -9.96 -8.65
N PHE A 3 9.58 -10.54 -7.91
CA PHE A 3 8.17 -10.47 -8.28
C PHE A 3 7.65 -9.07 -7.95
N TYR A 4 7.34 -8.28 -8.97
CA TYR A 4 6.57 -7.04 -8.83
C TYR A 4 5.08 -7.41 -8.73
N ASN A 5 4.66 -7.93 -7.58
CA ASN A 5 3.23 -8.08 -7.25
C ASN A 5 2.76 -6.91 -6.37
N GLY A 6 3.15 -5.68 -6.73
CA GLY A 6 2.74 -4.46 -6.03
C GLY A 6 1.84 -3.60 -6.91
N VAL A 7 0.76 -3.07 -6.34
CA VAL A 7 0.01 -1.95 -6.94
C VAL A 7 0.76 -0.67 -6.55
N GLY A 8 1.67 -0.23 -7.42
CA GLY A 8 2.51 0.94 -7.16
C GLY A 8 2.92 1.66 -8.43
N GLY A 9 3.02 3.00 -8.35
CA GLY A 9 3.50 3.86 -9.43
C GLY A 9 4.62 4.78 -8.94
N ASP A 10 5.54 5.13 -9.83
CA ASP A 10 6.56 6.16 -9.60
C ASP A 10 5.97 7.54 -9.93
N GLY A 11 5.94 8.46 -8.96
CA GLY A 11 5.47 9.84 -9.18
C GLY A 11 5.07 10.56 -7.89
N ALA A 12 5.17 11.89 -7.89
CA ALA A 12 4.74 12.73 -6.77
C ALA A 12 3.20 12.69 -6.63
N SER A 13 2.68 12.26 -5.47
CA SER A 13 1.25 12.34 -5.18
C SER A 13 0.79 13.80 -5.01
N TYR A 14 -0.25 14.21 -5.73
CA TYR A 14 -1.02 15.41 -5.42
C TYR A 14 -2.47 15.21 -5.86
N PRO A 15 -3.48 15.35 -4.98
CA PRO A 15 -3.36 15.58 -3.53
C PRO A 15 -2.63 14.44 -2.78
N ASP A 16 -2.13 14.74 -1.58
CA ASP A 16 -1.44 13.75 -0.74
C ASP A 16 -2.42 12.69 -0.24
N TYR A 17 -1.93 11.46 -0.07
CA TYR A 17 -2.73 10.39 0.52
C TYR A 17 -2.68 10.48 2.04
N THR A 18 -3.80 10.20 2.70
CA THR A 18 -3.93 10.19 4.16
C THR A 18 -4.15 8.79 4.70
N SER A 19 -4.70 7.88 3.90
CA SER A 19 -4.88 6.48 4.27
C SER A 19 -4.94 5.56 3.06
N VAL A 20 -4.60 4.30 3.29
CA VAL A 20 -4.72 3.22 2.31
C VAL A 20 -5.47 2.06 2.95
N SER A 21 -6.33 1.39 2.19
CA SER A 21 -7.00 0.15 2.59
C SER A 21 -6.94 -0.86 1.44
N ILE A 22 -6.69 -2.13 1.78
CA ILE A 22 -6.65 -3.22 0.80
C ILE A 22 -7.73 -4.23 1.15
N THR A 23 -8.50 -4.66 0.16
CA THR A 23 -9.58 -5.64 0.32
C THR A 23 -9.52 -6.69 -0.79
N CYS A 24 -10.05 -7.88 -0.53
CA CYS A 24 -10.22 -8.94 -1.53
C CYS A 24 -11.72 -9.14 -1.86
N ASN A 25 -12.05 -9.48 -3.11
CA ASN A 25 -13.42 -9.79 -3.53
C ASN A 25 -13.97 -11.13 -2.99
N SER A 26 -13.09 -12.01 -2.53
CA SER A 26 -13.41 -13.33 -1.95
C SER A 26 -12.81 -13.45 -0.55
N ASN A 27 -13.27 -14.45 0.20
CA ASN A 27 -12.69 -14.75 1.52
C ASN A 27 -11.21 -15.05 1.32
N TYR A 28 -10.36 -14.27 1.98
CA TYR A 28 -8.91 -14.45 1.93
C TYR A 28 -8.52 -15.60 2.87
N ASP A 29 -9.03 -15.58 4.08
CA ASP A 29 -8.95 -16.65 5.09
C ASP A 29 -10.16 -16.56 6.06
N GLU A 30 -10.15 -17.31 7.17
CA GLU A 30 -11.22 -17.29 8.18
C GLU A 30 -11.39 -15.91 8.85
N GLU A 31 -10.30 -15.17 9.09
CA GLU A 31 -10.30 -13.87 9.75
C GLU A 31 -10.61 -12.72 8.78
N HIS A 32 -10.45 -12.97 7.47
CA HIS A 32 -10.64 -12.00 6.40
C HIS A 32 -11.71 -12.41 5.36
N PRO A 33 -13.01 -12.32 5.71
CA PRO A 33 -14.10 -12.48 4.75
C PRO A 33 -14.04 -11.51 3.55
N ALA A 34 -14.72 -11.85 2.46
CA ALA A 34 -14.81 -11.00 1.27
C ALA A 34 -15.18 -9.54 1.63
N GLY A 35 -14.37 -8.59 1.13
CA GLY A 35 -14.55 -7.17 1.35
C GLY A 35 -14.02 -6.63 2.69
N THR A 36 -13.52 -7.47 3.60
CA THR A 36 -12.85 -6.97 4.82
C THR A 36 -11.45 -6.44 4.50
N PRO A 37 -10.96 -5.45 5.26
CA PRO A 37 -9.59 -4.99 5.13
C PRO A 37 -8.58 -6.12 5.41
N LEU A 38 -7.50 -6.13 4.64
CA LEU A 38 -6.34 -7.03 4.78
C LEU A 38 -5.13 -6.29 5.38
N ASN A 39 -5.36 -5.14 6.01
CA ASN A 39 -4.28 -4.18 6.32
C ASN A 39 -3.26 -4.72 7.32
N ASP A 40 -3.65 -5.69 8.14
CA ASP A 40 -2.83 -6.40 9.12
C ASP A 40 -1.86 -7.41 8.49
N ILE A 41 -2.19 -7.95 7.31
CA ILE A 41 -1.37 -8.91 6.56
C ILE A 41 -0.61 -8.27 5.38
N ILE A 42 -0.44 -6.94 5.41
CA ILE A 42 0.25 -6.19 4.36
C ILE A 42 1.48 -5.48 4.93
N ILE A 43 2.60 -5.64 4.23
CA ILE A 43 3.79 -4.81 4.37
C ILE A 43 3.76 -3.73 3.28
N CYS A 44 3.90 -2.48 3.69
CA CYS A 44 3.99 -1.32 2.83
C CYS A 44 5.47 -0.94 2.62
N GLU A 45 5.90 -0.83 1.37
CA GLU A 45 7.19 -0.27 0.96
C GLU A 45 6.94 1.06 0.24
N TYR A 46 7.57 2.13 0.70
CA TYR A 46 7.32 3.48 0.18
C TYR A 46 8.56 4.35 0.23
N CYS A 47 8.59 5.40 -0.58
CA CYS A 47 9.51 6.51 -0.37
C CYS A 47 8.72 7.82 -0.34
N SER A 48 9.07 8.68 0.62
CA SER A 48 8.44 9.98 0.81
C SER A 48 9.52 11.03 1.03
N SER A 49 9.35 12.16 0.36
CA SER A 49 10.24 13.32 0.52
C SER A 49 9.81 14.25 1.66
N TYR A 50 8.72 13.94 2.37
CA TYR A 50 8.14 14.80 3.40
C TYR A 50 9.15 15.18 4.50
N LEU A 51 9.74 14.18 5.17
CA LEU A 51 10.71 14.40 6.25
C LEU A 51 11.98 15.13 5.77
N TYR A 52 12.44 14.83 4.55
CA TYR A 52 13.58 15.51 3.94
C TYR A 52 13.31 17.02 3.74
N VAL A 53 12.12 17.36 3.24
CA VAL A 53 11.70 18.74 2.99
C VAL A 53 11.51 19.51 4.31
N ILE A 54 10.75 18.97 5.27
CA ILE A 54 10.53 19.67 6.55
C ILE A 54 11.80 19.73 7.42
N GLY A 55 12.72 18.78 7.22
CA GLY A 55 14.05 18.77 7.83
C GLY A 55 15.03 19.76 7.20
N GLY A 56 14.58 20.57 6.22
CA GLY A 56 15.41 21.59 5.57
C GLY A 56 16.49 21.03 4.67
N TYR A 57 16.23 19.86 4.05
CA TYR A 57 17.14 19.20 3.11
C TYR A 57 18.47 18.74 3.74
N ALA A 58 18.49 18.50 5.05
CA ALA A 58 19.72 18.24 5.81
C ALA A 58 20.22 16.79 5.76
N ASP A 59 19.33 15.82 5.47
CA ASP A 59 19.63 14.39 5.53
C ASP A 59 18.97 13.62 4.37
N GLU A 60 19.77 13.28 3.36
CA GLU A 60 19.30 12.56 2.17
C GLU A 60 18.86 11.13 2.48
N SER A 61 19.28 10.51 3.60
CA SER A 61 18.83 9.16 3.97
C SER A 61 17.33 9.10 4.26
N LEU A 62 16.69 10.26 4.51
CA LEU A 62 15.25 10.36 4.67
C LEU A 62 14.47 10.08 3.37
N LEU A 63 15.14 10.08 2.22
CA LEU A 63 14.60 9.72 0.90
C LEU A 63 14.67 8.22 0.60
N ASP A 64 15.39 7.46 1.43
CA ASP A 64 15.53 6.02 1.24
C ASP A 64 14.17 5.31 1.29
N VAL A 65 14.11 4.15 0.66
CA VAL A 65 12.95 3.28 0.70
C VAL A 65 12.74 2.80 2.14
N LYS A 66 11.51 2.98 2.63
CA LYS A 66 11.06 2.58 3.96
C LYS A 66 10.09 1.42 3.84
N THR A 67 10.11 0.54 4.82
CA THR A 67 9.23 -0.63 4.89
C THR A 67 8.59 -0.72 6.26
N LYS A 68 7.28 -0.93 6.33
CA LYS A 68 6.55 -1.15 7.59
C LYS A 68 5.20 -1.85 7.40
N PRO A 69 4.61 -2.43 8.45
CA PRO A 69 3.23 -2.93 8.39
C PRO A 69 2.27 -1.82 7.94
N LEU A 70 1.28 -2.15 7.11
CA LEU A 70 0.32 -1.15 6.60
C LEU A 70 -0.47 -0.49 7.74
N LEU A 71 -0.74 -1.20 8.83
CA LEU A 71 -1.35 -0.64 10.04
C LEU A 71 -0.52 0.46 10.73
N GLU A 72 0.79 0.52 10.48
CA GLU A 72 1.69 1.54 11.04
C GLU A 72 1.92 2.71 10.07
N VAL A 73 1.31 2.68 8.88
CA VAL A 73 1.37 3.78 7.90
C VAL A 73 0.54 4.97 8.35
N THR A 74 1.18 6.12 8.45
CA THR A 74 0.58 7.40 8.82
C THR A 74 0.50 8.32 7.60
N ALA A 75 -0.26 9.41 7.74
CA ALA A 75 -0.37 10.42 6.68
C ALA A 75 1.00 11.04 6.33
N ASP A 76 1.90 11.24 7.30
CA ASP A 76 3.24 11.82 7.04
C ASP A 76 4.11 10.92 6.16
N ASP A 77 3.92 9.60 6.25
CA ASP A 77 4.61 8.64 5.39
C ASP A 77 4.06 8.65 3.97
N LEU A 78 2.79 9.02 3.83
CA LEU A 78 2.04 9.08 2.59
C LEU A 78 2.04 10.47 1.94
N ALA A 79 2.61 11.47 2.63
CA ALA A 79 2.79 12.81 2.10
C ALA A 79 3.99 12.85 1.15
N MET A 80 3.86 13.57 0.02
CA MET A 80 4.93 13.71 -0.98
C MET A 80 5.56 12.37 -1.39
N LEU A 81 4.70 11.36 -1.60
CA LEU A 81 5.12 10.01 -2.00
C LEU A 81 5.79 10.06 -3.36
N GLY A 82 6.90 9.33 -3.50
CA GLY A 82 7.50 9.02 -4.80
C GLY A 82 7.20 7.60 -5.27
N ARG A 83 6.95 6.67 -4.34
CA ARG A 83 6.71 5.24 -4.57
C ARG A 83 5.85 4.68 -3.45
N LEU A 84 4.96 3.74 -3.78
CA LEU A 84 4.11 3.02 -2.84
C LEU A 84 3.85 1.60 -3.36
N ASN A 85 4.23 0.57 -2.61
CA ASN A 85 4.07 -0.84 -2.95
C ASN A 85 3.50 -1.61 -1.76
N PHE A 86 2.81 -2.72 -2.05
CA PHE A 86 2.19 -3.58 -1.05
C PHE A 86 2.61 -5.03 -1.25
N PHE A 87 2.90 -5.70 -0.15
CA PHE A 87 3.29 -7.11 -0.11
C PHE A 87 2.44 -7.86 0.91
N PHE A 88 1.86 -8.98 0.50
CA PHE A 88 1.15 -9.87 1.40
C PHE A 88 2.13 -10.68 2.26
N THR A 89 1.83 -10.84 3.55
CA THR A 89 2.64 -11.67 4.47
C THR A 89 2.25 -13.14 4.43
N GLN A 90 1.08 -13.47 3.88
CA GLN A 90 0.56 -14.82 3.71
C GLN A 90 -0.25 -14.93 2.42
N ASN A 91 -0.47 -16.16 1.94
CA ASN A 91 -1.36 -16.44 0.79
C ASN A 91 -2.80 -16.65 1.26
N PRO A 92 -3.81 -16.53 0.37
CA PRO A 92 -5.18 -16.89 0.72
C PRO A 92 -5.32 -18.40 0.97
N ASP A 93 -6.27 -18.79 1.83
CA ASP A 93 -6.60 -20.19 2.14
C ASP A 93 -7.12 -20.95 0.91
N THR A 94 -7.77 -20.24 0.01
CA THR A 94 -8.25 -20.79 -1.26
C THR A 94 -7.27 -20.43 -2.37
N PRO A 95 -6.60 -21.41 -3.01
CA PRO A 95 -5.77 -21.14 -4.17
C PRO A 95 -6.60 -20.66 -5.37
N GLY A 96 -5.99 -19.86 -6.23
CA GLY A 96 -6.61 -19.40 -7.47
C GLY A 96 -6.54 -17.90 -7.66
N ARG A 97 -7.49 -17.37 -8.45
CA ARG A 97 -7.51 -15.94 -8.82
C ARG A 97 -8.38 -15.14 -7.86
N HIS A 98 -7.83 -14.05 -7.34
CA HIS A 98 -8.47 -13.12 -6.41
C HIS A 98 -8.38 -11.70 -6.96
N ASP A 99 -9.47 -10.93 -6.87
CA ASP A 99 -9.43 -9.51 -7.19
C ASP A 99 -9.11 -8.72 -5.93
N ILE A 100 -7.96 -8.06 -5.95
CA ILE A 100 -7.47 -7.21 -4.88
C ILE A 100 -7.79 -5.76 -5.24
N THR A 101 -8.51 -5.08 -4.36
CA THR A 101 -8.82 -3.66 -4.48
C THR A 101 -8.00 -2.86 -3.48
N VAL A 102 -7.23 -1.91 -3.99
CA VAL A 102 -6.55 -0.88 -3.20
C VAL A 102 -7.39 0.39 -3.23
N SER A 103 -7.71 0.92 -2.07
CA SER A 103 -8.38 2.20 -1.89
C SER A 103 -7.42 3.18 -1.22
N VAL A 104 -7.25 4.36 -1.81
CA VAL A 104 -6.47 5.46 -1.23
C VAL A 104 -7.38 6.65 -0.99
N THR A 105 -7.27 7.27 0.19
CA THR A 105 -8.00 8.50 0.53
C THR A 105 -7.02 9.67 0.51
N THR A 106 -7.42 10.78 -0.08
CA THR A 106 -6.62 12.00 -0.19
C THR A 106 -6.95 12.99 0.92
N ASP A 107 -6.06 13.95 1.15
CA ASP A 107 -6.22 15.02 2.15
C ASP A 107 -7.47 15.90 1.94
N ASP A 108 -7.92 16.03 0.69
CA ASP A 108 -9.16 16.71 0.32
C ASP A 108 -10.43 15.83 0.44
N GLY A 109 -10.29 14.63 1.00
CA GLY A 109 -11.38 13.71 1.33
C GLY A 109 -11.89 12.86 0.18
N ARG A 110 -11.26 12.88 -1.00
CA ARG A 110 -11.62 11.97 -2.10
C ARG A 110 -11.05 10.58 -1.85
N THR A 111 -11.72 9.56 -2.37
CA THR A 111 -11.22 8.19 -2.35
C THR A 111 -11.10 7.68 -3.78
N PHE A 112 -9.94 7.13 -4.11
CA PHE A 112 -9.65 6.49 -5.38
C PHE A 112 -9.44 5.01 -5.16
N THR A 113 -9.92 4.19 -6.10
CA THR A 113 -9.81 2.74 -6.02
C THR A 113 -9.19 2.18 -7.29
N ALA A 114 -8.29 1.22 -7.13
CA ALA A 114 -7.76 0.42 -8.23
C ALA A 114 -7.91 -1.06 -7.88
N THR A 115 -8.32 -1.87 -8.86
CA THR A 115 -8.46 -3.31 -8.69
C THR A 115 -7.51 -4.03 -9.63
N CYS A 116 -6.80 -5.02 -9.13
CA CYS A 116 -6.00 -5.95 -9.91
C CYS A 116 -6.38 -7.39 -9.59
N THR A 117 -6.30 -8.27 -10.59
CA THR A 117 -6.45 -9.72 -10.34
C THR A 117 -5.09 -10.32 -10.08
N MET A 118 -4.94 -10.97 -8.94
CA MET A 118 -3.77 -11.76 -8.57
C MET A 118 -4.07 -13.26 -8.66
N ASP A 119 -3.06 -14.06 -9.00
CA ASP A 119 -3.18 -15.52 -9.11
C ASP A 119 -2.27 -16.18 -8.06
N PHE A 120 -2.89 -16.92 -7.14
CA PHE A 120 -2.28 -17.64 -6.02
C PHE A 120 -2.39 -19.17 -6.23
N SER A 121 -2.29 -19.64 -7.48
CA SER A 121 -2.42 -21.07 -7.81
C SER A 121 -1.17 -21.92 -7.54
N GLU A 122 -0.08 -21.34 -7.01
CA GLU A 122 1.18 -22.06 -6.69
C GLU A 122 1.21 -22.63 -5.27
#